data_AF-A0A6A3IXG2-F1
#
_entry.id   AF-A0A6A3IXG2-F1
#
_cell.length_a   1.000
_cell.length_b   1.000
_cell.length_c   1.000
_cell.angle_alpha   90.00
_cell.angle_beta   90.00
_cell.angle_gamma   90.00
#
_symmetry.space_group_name_H-M   'P 1'
#
loop_
_entity.id
_entity.type
_entity.pdbx_description
1 polymer ?
#
loop_
_entity_poly.entity_id
_entity_poly.type
_entity_poly.pdbx_seq_one_letter_code
_entity_poly.pdbx_strand_id
1 'polypeptide(L)'
;MPSDPDPKKLDDHARELAKQRVLRVFREGGDWKLAAIHNDLPYATARRAVVESGTDPKQRGGARSSCVKMTVELMAKLEEYLDEDCRATLTDMCDRLLSDTGVSVSKSSVHRALQGMLYSTKKLRIEKATMNNSINKQKRKEFVEKLDGHISRGDMIVYQDETNFNMYLSRSEGWSRIGERAVVQLPPSQGKNLHIQGGVSAFTGLVLLRTHEGSITKLENARFIADLFVAAQRTLEYQSWPRAKRSLS
;
A
#
# COMPACT_ATOMS: atom_id res chain seq x y z
N MET A 1 -51.92 16.48 46.94
CA MET A 1 -51.49 15.10 46.63
C MET A 1 -50.20 15.20 45.86
N PRO A 2 -49.06 14.69 46.36
CA PRO A 2 -47.85 14.58 45.54
C PRO A 2 -48.14 13.58 44.43
N SER A 3 -47.96 14.00 43.18
CA SER A 3 -48.07 13.15 42.00
C SER A 3 -47.06 12.01 42.04
N ASP A 4 -47.50 10.80 41.73
CA ASP A 4 -46.65 9.62 41.61
C ASP A 4 -45.46 9.89 40.67
N PRO A 5 -44.25 9.40 40.99
CA PRO A 5 -43.09 9.60 40.15
C PRO A 5 -43.25 8.84 38.84
N ASP A 6 -43.00 9.52 37.72
CA ASP A 6 -42.99 8.92 36.39
C ASP A 6 -42.07 7.67 36.36
N PRO A 7 -42.51 6.55 35.77
CA PRO A 7 -41.69 5.35 35.69
C PRO A 7 -40.41 5.64 34.90
N LYS A 8 -39.26 5.49 35.57
CA LYS A 8 -37.93 5.69 34.98
C LYS A 8 -37.81 4.85 33.71
N LYS A 9 -37.58 5.51 32.56
CA LYS A 9 -37.21 4.81 31.32
C LYS A 9 -35.95 4.00 31.59
N LEU A 10 -36.07 2.68 31.56
CA LEU A 10 -34.94 1.76 31.61
C LEU A 10 -33.94 2.13 30.51
N ASP A 11 -32.66 2.23 30.87
CA ASP A 11 -31.55 2.31 29.93
C ASP A 11 -31.66 1.18 28.89
N ASP A 12 -31.29 1.46 27.64
CA ASP A 12 -31.45 0.51 26.52
C ASP A 12 -30.72 -0.81 26.82
N HIS A 13 -29.59 -0.76 27.54
CA HIS A 13 -28.86 -1.94 28.00
C HIS A 13 -29.62 -2.74 29.07
N ALA A 14 -30.18 -2.05 30.08
CA ALA A 14 -30.97 -2.67 31.14
C ALA A 14 -32.25 -3.33 30.58
N ARG A 15 -32.87 -2.71 29.58
CA ARG A 15 -34.05 -3.26 28.89
C ARG A 15 -33.71 -4.51 28.10
N GLU A 16 -32.53 -4.59 27.48
CA GLU A 16 -32.11 -5.77 26.73
C GLU A 16 -31.77 -6.95 27.66
N LEU A 17 -31.12 -6.68 28.80
CA LEU A 17 -30.91 -7.67 29.85
C LEU A 17 -32.24 -8.21 30.42
N ALA A 18 -33.23 -7.35 30.63
CA ALA A 18 -34.57 -7.75 31.05
C ALA A 18 -35.22 -8.70 30.03
N LYS A 19 -35.12 -8.42 28.73
CA LYS A 19 -35.61 -9.34 27.68
C LYS A 19 -34.88 -10.68 27.71
N GLN A 20 -33.56 -10.70 27.84
CA GLN A 20 -32.78 -11.94 27.91
C GLN A 20 -33.19 -12.82 29.12
N ARG A 21 -33.46 -12.21 30.28
CA ARG A 21 -33.92 -12.92 31.47
C ARG A 21 -35.31 -13.55 31.26
N VAL A 22 -36.24 -12.81 30.66
CA VAL A 22 -37.58 -13.31 30.30
C VAL A 22 -37.49 -14.44 29.28
N LEU A 23 -36.61 -14.30 28.28
CA LEU A 23 -36.36 -15.31 27.25
C LEU A 23 -35.78 -16.60 27.82
N ARG A 24 -34.88 -16.51 28.80
CA ARG A 24 -34.32 -17.68 29.49
C ARG A 24 -35.40 -18.46 30.24
N VAL A 25 -36.24 -17.77 31.02
CA VAL A 25 -37.36 -18.41 31.75
C VAL A 25 -38.34 -19.07 30.77
N PHE A 26 -38.61 -18.43 29.63
CA PHE A 26 -39.45 -19.01 28.59
C PHE A 26 -38.84 -20.30 27.99
N ARG A 27 -37.54 -20.33 27.72
CA ARG A 27 -36.84 -21.52 27.20
C ARG A 27 -36.79 -22.67 28.21
N GLU A 28 -36.74 -22.35 29.49
CA GLU A 28 -36.78 -23.32 30.60
C GLU A 28 -38.21 -23.82 30.91
N GLY A 29 -39.23 -23.36 30.15
CA GLY A 29 -40.63 -23.77 30.32
C GLY A 29 -41.35 -23.09 31.48
N GLY A 30 -40.76 -22.05 32.07
CA GLY A 30 -41.33 -21.30 33.20
C GLY A 30 -42.31 -20.21 32.77
N ASP A 31 -42.97 -19.60 33.77
CA ASP A 31 -43.89 -18.48 33.53
C ASP A 31 -43.13 -17.17 33.24
N TRP A 32 -42.92 -16.92 31.95
CA TRP A 32 -42.27 -15.71 31.44
C TRP A 32 -43.03 -14.41 31.75
N LYS A 33 -44.35 -14.47 32.04
CA LYS A 33 -45.13 -13.28 32.41
C LYS A 33 -44.76 -12.79 33.81
N LEU A 34 -44.60 -13.72 34.75
CA LEU A 34 -44.07 -13.43 36.08
C LEU A 34 -42.65 -12.88 36.01
N ALA A 35 -41.80 -13.46 35.15
CA ALA A 35 -40.45 -12.96 34.92
C ALA A 35 -40.45 -11.52 34.35
N ALA A 36 -41.43 -11.16 33.52
CA ALA A 36 -41.55 -9.80 32.99
C ALA A 36 -41.88 -8.77 34.09
N ILE A 37 -42.78 -9.12 35.01
CA ILE A 37 -43.14 -8.27 36.16
C ILE A 37 -41.92 -8.07 37.06
N HIS A 38 -41.18 -9.14 37.37
CA HIS A 38 -39.97 -9.05 38.21
C HIS A 38 -38.79 -8.29 37.58
N ASN A 39 -38.80 -8.06 36.27
CA ASN A 39 -37.76 -7.31 35.56
C ASN A 39 -38.25 -5.95 35.03
N ASP A 40 -39.40 -5.46 35.53
CA ASP A 40 -40.01 -4.18 35.13
C ASP A 40 -40.19 -4.03 33.61
N LEU A 41 -40.41 -5.15 32.91
CA LEU A 41 -40.55 -5.18 31.46
C LEU A 41 -42.04 -5.12 31.08
N PRO A 42 -42.47 -4.12 30.29
CA PRO A 42 -43.87 -4.04 29.86
C PRO A 42 -44.31 -5.33 29.15
N TYR A 43 -45.52 -5.80 29.49
CA TYR A 43 -46.07 -7.06 28.97
C TYR A 43 -45.98 -7.18 27.44
N ALA A 44 -46.28 -6.12 26.71
CA ALA A 44 -46.22 -6.12 25.25
C ALA A 44 -44.80 -6.34 24.71
N THR A 45 -43.78 -5.80 25.39
CA THR A 45 -42.37 -5.95 25.04
C THR A 45 -41.87 -7.35 25.38
N ALA A 46 -42.24 -7.88 26.55
CA ALA A 46 -41.95 -9.25 26.95
C ALA A 46 -42.57 -10.27 25.98
N ARG A 47 -43.84 -10.08 25.62
CA ARG A 47 -44.55 -10.91 24.63
C ARG A 47 -43.86 -10.86 23.27
N ARG A 48 -43.50 -9.68 22.76
CA ARG A 48 -42.76 -9.57 21.48
C ARG A 48 -41.42 -10.28 21.55
N ALA A 49 -40.64 -10.09 22.62
CA ALA A 49 -39.36 -10.76 22.78
C ALA A 49 -39.51 -12.28 22.72
N VAL A 50 -40.49 -12.85 23.43
CA VAL A 50 -40.79 -14.29 23.44
C VAL A 50 -41.22 -14.80 22.07
N VAL A 51 -42.13 -14.08 21.39
CA VAL A 51 -42.64 -14.46 20.07
C VAL A 51 -41.57 -14.34 18.97
N GLU A 52 -40.69 -13.34 19.07
CA GLU A 52 -39.60 -13.07 18.11
C GLU A 52 -38.26 -13.70 18.56
N SER A 53 -38.28 -14.61 19.54
CA SER A 53 -37.09 -15.15 20.23
C SER A 53 -36.12 -15.97 19.38
N GLY A 54 -36.48 -16.21 18.12
CA GLY A 54 -35.67 -16.90 17.10
C GLY A 54 -35.46 -16.09 15.82
N THR A 55 -35.82 -14.81 15.81
CA THR A 55 -35.60 -13.92 14.66
C THR A 55 -34.60 -12.83 15.01
N ASP A 56 -33.64 -12.59 14.12
CA ASP A 56 -32.71 -11.50 14.28
C ASP A 56 -33.44 -10.15 14.33
N PRO A 57 -32.94 -9.18 15.12
CA PRO A 57 -33.53 -7.87 15.20
C PRO A 57 -33.58 -7.25 13.80
N LYS A 58 -34.78 -6.84 13.38
CA LYS A 58 -34.99 -6.14 12.11
C LYS A 58 -34.14 -4.88 12.06
N GLN A 59 -33.45 -4.66 10.94
CA GLN A 59 -32.76 -3.40 10.68
C GLN A 59 -33.74 -2.24 10.81
N ARG A 60 -33.34 -1.22 11.57
CA ARG A 60 -34.13 -0.01 11.77
C ARG A 60 -33.72 1.05 10.75
N GLY A 61 -34.64 1.38 9.85
CA GLY A 61 -34.43 2.41 8.84
C GLY A 61 -33.41 2.02 7.77
N GLY A 62 -33.19 2.94 6.82
CA GLY A 62 -32.29 2.75 5.70
C GLY A 62 -32.50 3.81 4.62
N ALA A 63 -31.49 4.04 3.79
CA ALA A 63 -31.66 4.87 2.61
C ALA A 63 -32.64 4.18 1.66
N ARG A 64 -33.65 4.92 1.17
CA ARG A 64 -34.56 4.41 0.13
C ARG A 64 -33.78 4.17 -1.15
N SER A 65 -34.06 3.09 -1.87
CA SER A 65 -33.39 2.73 -3.12
C SER A 65 -33.41 3.86 -4.15
N SER A 66 -34.52 4.62 -4.22
CA SER A 66 -34.67 5.80 -5.08
C SER A 66 -33.74 6.96 -4.75
N CYS A 67 -33.18 7.00 -3.54
CA CYS A 67 -32.24 8.02 -3.08
C CYS A 67 -30.77 7.58 -3.20
N VAL A 68 -30.53 6.29 -3.47
CA VAL A 68 -29.17 5.75 -3.63
C VAL A 68 -28.70 6.04 -5.05
N LYS A 69 -27.88 7.09 -5.18
CA LYS A 69 -27.28 7.44 -6.46
C LYS A 69 -26.20 6.49 -6.92
N MET A 70 -25.49 5.82 -6.01
CA MET A 70 -24.38 4.92 -6.37
C MET A 70 -24.89 3.48 -6.44
N THR A 71 -25.42 3.11 -7.61
CA THR A 71 -25.91 1.76 -7.89
C THR A 71 -24.74 0.82 -8.22
N VAL A 72 -25.02 -0.49 -8.23
CA VAL A 72 -24.03 -1.50 -8.61
C VAL A 72 -23.50 -1.26 -10.03
N GLU A 73 -24.35 -0.80 -10.95
CA GLU A 73 -23.97 -0.46 -12.33
C GLU A 73 -22.96 0.71 -12.38
N LEU A 74 -23.18 1.75 -11.57
CA LEU A 74 -22.25 2.88 -11.49
C LEU A 74 -20.92 2.47 -10.84
N MET A 75 -20.95 1.57 -9.86
CA MET A 75 -19.74 0.99 -9.28
C MET A 75 -18.96 0.15 -10.31
N ALA A 76 -19.64 -0.63 -11.15
CA ALA A 76 -18.99 -1.36 -12.24
C ALA A 76 -18.33 -0.42 -13.25
N LYS A 77 -18.95 0.72 -13.58
CA LYS A 77 -18.34 1.74 -14.44
C LYS A 77 -17.09 2.38 -13.82
N LEU A 78 -17.10 2.62 -12.50
CA LEU A 78 -15.91 3.10 -11.80
C LEU A 78 -14.74 2.10 -11.89
N GLU A 79 -15.02 0.80 -11.85
CA GLU A 79 -14.02 -0.25 -12.03
C GLU A 79 -13.47 -0.25 -13.47
N GLU A 80 -14.33 -0.19 -14.49
CA GLU A 80 -13.90 -0.06 -15.89
C GLU A 80 -12.97 1.16 -16.11
N TYR A 81 -13.31 2.32 -15.53
CA TYR A 81 -12.46 3.51 -15.65
C TYR A 81 -11.09 3.35 -15.00
N LEU A 82 -11.01 2.62 -13.89
CA LEU A 82 -9.76 2.37 -13.18
C LEU A 82 -8.90 1.31 -13.87
N ASP A 83 -9.52 0.33 -14.54
CA ASP A 83 -8.84 -0.65 -15.38
C ASP A 83 -8.23 -0.01 -16.63
N GLU A 84 -8.91 0.98 -17.22
CA GLU A 84 -8.38 1.77 -18.34
C GLU A 84 -7.23 2.70 -17.89
N ASP A 85 -7.45 3.49 -16.84
CA ASP A 85 -6.45 4.41 -16.29
C ASP A 85 -6.54 4.53 -14.78
N CYS A 86 -5.64 3.82 -14.09
CA CYS A 86 -5.46 3.89 -12.64
C CYS A 86 -5.04 5.27 -12.10
N ARG A 87 -4.75 6.25 -12.97
CA ARG A 87 -4.43 7.64 -12.61
C ARG A 87 -5.65 8.54 -12.56
N ALA A 88 -6.82 8.07 -12.99
CA ALA A 88 -8.03 8.86 -13.04
C ALA A 88 -8.31 9.52 -11.68
N THR A 89 -8.55 10.84 -11.68
CA THR A 89 -8.89 11.54 -10.45
C THR A 89 -10.36 11.34 -10.10
N LEU A 90 -10.75 11.64 -8.86
CA LEU A 90 -12.16 11.66 -8.45
C LEU A 90 -13.00 12.63 -9.30
N THR A 91 -12.39 13.69 -9.83
CA THR A 91 -13.09 14.64 -10.73
C THR A 91 -13.34 14.00 -12.08
N ASP A 92 -12.33 13.36 -12.66
CA ASP A 92 -12.45 12.69 -13.96
C ASP A 92 -13.48 11.56 -13.89
N MET A 93 -13.49 10.79 -12.80
CA MET A 93 -14.51 9.77 -12.57
C MET A 93 -15.93 10.36 -12.44
N CYS A 94 -16.09 11.50 -11.76
CA CYS A 94 -17.38 12.21 -11.68
C CYS A 94 -17.86 12.66 -13.07
N ASP A 95 -16.97 13.25 -13.87
CA ASP A 95 -17.30 13.80 -15.19
C ASP A 95 -17.59 12.69 -16.20
N ARG A 96 -16.85 11.58 -16.15
CA ARG A 96 -17.12 10.38 -16.97
C ARG A 96 -18.44 9.72 -16.58
N LEU A 97 -18.73 9.55 -15.29
CA LEU A 97 -20.03 9.04 -14.84
C LEU A 97 -21.18 9.92 -15.31
N LEU A 98 -21.04 11.24 -15.24
CA LEU A 98 -22.05 12.17 -15.75
C LEU A 98 -22.24 12.03 -17.26
N SER A 99 -21.16 11.88 -18.01
CA SER A 99 -21.18 11.76 -19.48
C SER A 99 -21.81 10.44 -19.94
N ASP A 100 -21.47 9.33 -19.30
CA ASP A 100 -21.88 7.98 -19.74
C ASP A 100 -23.27 7.59 -19.24
N THR A 101 -23.66 8.05 -18.05
CA THR A 101 -24.91 7.60 -17.38
C THR A 101 -25.90 8.75 -17.12
N GLY A 102 -25.49 10.00 -17.28
CA GLY A 102 -26.30 11.17 -16.93
C GLY A 102 -26.43 11.43 -15.42
N VAL A 103 -25.78 10.63 -14.56
CA VAL A 103 -25.91 10.74 -13.11
C VAL A 103 -24.85 11.68 -12.54
N SER A 104 -25.29 12.81 -11.98
CA SER A 104 -24.41 13.72 -11.25
C SER A 104 -24.14 13.24 -9.82
N VAL A 105 -22.87 12.93 -9.56
CA VAL A 105 -22.34 12.49 -8.26
C VAL A 105 -21.24 13.44 -7.76
N SER A 106 -21.16 13.60 -6.44
CA SER A 106 -20.09 14.39 -5.82
C SER A 106 -18.81 13.57 -5.65
N LYS A 107 -17.65 14.23 -5.59
CA LYS A 107 -16.34 13.59 -5.36
C LYS A 107 -16.31 12.73 -4.09
N SER A 108 -16.98 13.17 -3.03
CA SER A 108 -17.05 12.42 -1.77
C SER A 108 -17.91 11.16 -1.88
N SER A 109 -18.90 11.15 -2.77
CA SER A 109 -19.69 9.94 -3.07
C SER A 109 -18.84 8.91 -3.81
N VAL A 110 -18.10 9.32 -4.84
CA VAL A 110 -17.17 8.43 -5.57
C VAL A 110 -16.10 7.89 -4.63
N HIS A 111 -15.48 8.74 -3.81
CA HIS A 111 -14.48 8.30 -2.83
C HIS A 111 -15.02 7.24 -1.85
N ARG A 112 -16.23 7.45 -1.30
CA ARG A 112 -16.86 6.47 -0.40
C ARG A 112 -17.22 5.17 -1.12
N ALA A 113 -17.64 5.24 -2.38
CA ALA A 113 -17.92 4.07 -3.21
C ALA A 113 -16.64 3.25 -3.42
N LEU A 114 -15.55 3.90 -3.83
CA LEU A 114 -14.24 3.25 -4.01
C LEU A 114 -13.74 2.61 -2.71
N GLN A 115 -13.86 3.30 -1.57
CA GLN A 115 -13.51 2.71 -0.27
C GLN A 115 -14.37 1.48 0.06
N GLY A 116 -15.68 1.52 -0.22
CA GLY A 116 -16.58 0.37 -0.06
C GLY A 116 -16.25 -0.79 -0.99
N MET A 117 -15.73 -0.50 -2.19
CA MET A 117 -15.20 -1.45 -3.16
C MET A 117 -13.76 -1.90 -2.86
N LEU A 118 -13.20 -1.51 -1.69
CA LEU A 118 -11.85 -1.85 -1.24
C LEU A 118 -10.71 -1.27 -2.07
N TYR A 119 -10.98 -0.20 -2.84
CA TYR A 119 -9.95 0.58 -3.51
C TYR A 119 -9.30 1.58 -2.54
N SER A 120 -7.98 1.69 -2.62
CA SER A 120 -7.19 2.63 -1.83
C SER A 120 -6.08 3.24 -2.68
N THR A 121 -5.79 4.52 -2.45
CA THR A 121 -4.77 5.26 -3.20
C THR A 121 -3.37 4.75 -2.86
N LYS A 122 -2.65 4.23 -3.86
CA LYS A 122 -1.27 3.75 -3.74
C LYS A 122 -0.32 4.62 -4.56
N LYS A 123 0.98 4.63 -4.20
CA LYS A 123 2.01 5.26 -5.03
C LYS A 123 2.16 4.49 -6.33
N LEU A 124 2.02 5.16 -7.47
CA LEU A 124 2.22 4.55 -8.78
C LEU A 124 3.69 4.18 -9.00
N ARG A 125 3.92 2.94 -9.43
CA ARG A 125 5.22 2.50 -9.95
C ARG A 125 5.23 2.77 -11.45
N ILE A 126 5.96 3.80 -11.88
CA ILE A 126 6.06 4.15 -13.30
C ILE A 126 7.04 3.18 -13.96
N GLU A 127 6.54 2.27 -14.78
CA GLU A 127 7.36 1.41 -15.62
C GLU A 127 7.51 2.04 -17.00
N LYS A 128 8.75 2.35 -17.40
CA LYS A 128 9.01 2.88 -18.75
C LYS A 128 8.78 1.76 -19.76
N ALA A 129 7.86 1.96 -20.70
CA ALA A 129 7.51 0.99 -21.74
C ALA A 129 8.75 0.54 -22.57
N THR A 130 9.73 1.43 -22.76
CA THR A 130 10.99 1.12 -23.46
C THR A 130 11.88 0.12 -22.71
N MET A 131 11.81 0.05 -21.38
CA MET A 131 12.59 -0.90 -20.58
C MET A 131 11.99 -2.32 -20.53
N ASN A 132 10.69 -2.48 -20.80
CA ASN A 132 9.96 -3.75 -20.69
C ASN A 132 9.48 -4.32 -22.04
N ASN A 133 10.06 -3.86 -23.15
CA ASN A 133 9.86 -4.49 -24.46
C ASN A 133 10.26 -5.99 -24.38
N SER A 134 9.52 -6.86 -25.07
CA SER A 134 9.77 -8.31 -25.14
C SER A 134 11.23 -8.63 -25.50
N ILE A 135 11.82 -7.82 -26.38
CA ILE A 135 13.24 -7.91 -26.76
C ILE A 135 14.17 -7.68 -25.57
N ASN A 136 13.91 -6.67 -24.74
CA ASN A 136 14.74 -6.36 -23.57
C ASN A 136 14.53 -7.39 -22.45
N LYS A 137 13.32 -7.93 -22.31
CA LYS A 137 13.05 -9.05 -21.40
C LYS A 137 13.81 -10.31 -21.83
N GLN A 138 13.82 -10.61 -23.13
CA GLN A 138 14.56 -11.74 -23.68
C GLN A 138 16.07 -11.57 -23.47
N LYS A 139 16.64 -10.40 -23.75
CA LYS A 139 18.06 -10.12 -23.47
C LYS A 139 18.42 -10.25 -21.99
N ARG A 140 17.53 -9.82 -21.07
CA ARG A 140 17.73 -10.02 -19.62
C ARG A 140 17.69 -11.49 -19.24
N LYS A 141 16.77 -12.26 -19.81
CA LYS A 141 16.68 -13.71 -19.59
C LYS A 141 17.96 -14.42 -20.03
N GLU A 142 18.41 -14.16 -21.27
CA GLU A 142 19.65 -14.74 -21.80
C GLU A 142 20.88 -14.36 -20.97
N PHE A 143 20.93 -13.12 -20.44
CA PHE A 143 21.99 -12.69 -19.55
C PHE A 143 21.98 -13.48 -18.23
N VAL A 144 20.81 -13.64 -17.60
CA VAL A 144 20.66 -14.40 -16.35
C VAL A 144 21.01 -15.88 -16.57
N GLU A 145 20.57 -16.50 -17.66
CA GLU A 145 20.91 -17.89 -17.98
C GLU A 145 22.42 -18.09 -18.15
N LYS A 146 23.12 -17.15 -18.82
CA LYS A 146 24.59 -17.17 -18.90
C LYS A 146 25.24 -16.98 -17.54
N LEU A 147 24.73 -16.03 -16.74
CA LEU A 147 25.23 -15.76 -15.40
C LEU A 147 25.09 -17.00 -14.49
N ASP A 148 23.96 -17.68 -14.52
CA ASP A 148 23.73 -18.94 -13.79
C ASP A 148 24.67 -20.05 -14.26
N GLY A 149 24.98 -20.09 -15.56
CA GLY A 149 26.04 -20.95 -16.11
C GLY A 149 27.41 -20.67 -15.47
N HIS A 150 27.79 -19.41 -15.30
CA HIS A 150 29.03 -19.04 -14.62
C HIS A 150 29.00 -19.35 -13.11
N ILE A 151 27.86 -19.13 -12.44
CA ILE A 151 27.68 -19.47 -11.02
C ILE A 151 27.83 -20.98 -10.80
N SER A 152 27.18 -21.80 -11.64
CA SER A 152 27.23 -23.27 -11.53
C SER A 152 28.60 -23.88 -11.83
N ARG A 153 29.38 -23.27 -12.74
CA ARG A 153 30.80 -23.62 -12.95
C ARG A 153 31.68 -23.23 -11.76
N GLY A 154 31.18 -22.34 -10.91
CA GLY A 154 31.92 -21.71 -9.84
C GLY A 154 32.98 -20.82 -10.44
N ASP A 155 32.61 -19.86 -11.29
CA ASP A 155 33.49 -18.79 -11.76
C ASP A 155 33.38 -17.59 -10.80
N MET A 156 34.45 -16.79 -10.67
CA MET A 156 34.43 -15.61 -9.79
C MET A 156 33.74 -14.48 -10.54
N ILE A 157 32.59 -14.07 -10.01
CA ILE A 157 31.82 -12.96 -10.57
C ILE A 157 32.15 -11.70 -9.78
N VAL A 158 32.50 -10.65 -10.51
CA VAL A 158 32.72 -9.31 -9.96
C VAL A 158 31.68 -8.37 -10.58
N TYR A 159 30.84 -7.79 -9.74
CA TYR A 159 29.84 -6.79 -10.10
C TYR A 159 30.47 -5.42 -10.02
N GLN A 160 30.37 -4.64 -11.10
CA GLN A 160 30.83 -3.26 -11.13
C GLN A 160 29.62 -2.34 -11.25
N ASP A 161 29.63 -1.26 -10.47
CA ASP A 161 28.63 -0.20 -10.58
C ASP A 161 29.26 1.17 -10.29
N GLU A 162 28.56 2.21 -10.71
CA GLU A 162 28.91 3.61 -10.50
C GLU A 162 27.75 4.33 -9.82
N THR A 163 28.05 5.07 -8.75
CA THR A 163 27.06 5.90 -8.07
C THR A 163 27.51 7.35 -7.96
N ASN A 164 26.56 8.26 -8.16
CA ASN A 164 26.80 9.70 -8.09
C ASN A 164 26.36 10.20 -6.72
N PHE A 165 27.29 10.79 -5.98
CA PHE A 165 27.02 11.40 -4.68
C PHE A 165 27.17 12.92 -4.77
N ASN A 166 26.08 13.64 -4.54
CA ASN A 166 26.15 15.10 -4.43
C ASN A 166 26.67 15.46 -3.04
N MET A 167 27.82 16.14 -2.98
CA MET A 167 28.41 16.55 -1.70
C MET A 167 27.69 17.75 -1.06
N TYR A 168 26.67 18.32 -1.73
CA TYR A 168 25.83 19.36 -1.15
C TYR A 168 24.88 18.79 -0.10
N LEU A 169 25.06 19.24 1.14
CA LEU A 169 24.16 18.96 2.25
C LEU A 169 23.42 20.23 2.60
N SER A 170 22.09 20.22 2.49
CA SER A 170 21.23 21.29 2.99
C SER A 170 20.12 20.75 3.86
N ARG A 171 19.64 21.57 4.79
CA ARG A 171 18.48 21.25 5.61
C ARG A 171 17.22 21.43 4.78
N SER A 172 16.37 20.41 4.74
CA SER A 172 15.05 20.44 4.08
C SER A 172 13.97 21.11 4.92
N GLU A 173 14.27 21.45 6.17
CA GLU A 173 13.32 21.95 7.16
C GLU A 173 13.76 23.30 7.71
N GLY A 174 12.79 24.20 7.84
CA GLY A 174 12.96 25.54 8.40
C GLY A 174 11.66 26.03 9.01
N TRP A 175 11.75 27.10 9.81
CA TRP A 175 10.61 27.67 10.52
C TRP A 175 9.94 28.76 9.67
N SER A 176 8.61 28.78 9.67
CA SER A 176 7.77 29.82 9.05
C SER A 176 6.48 30.00 9.85
N ARG A 177 5.78 31.11 9.66
CA ARG A 177 4.47 31.35 10.27
C ARG A 177 3.44 30.37 9.73
N ILE A 178 2.42 30.05 10.53
CA ILE A 178 1.32 29.17 10.15
C ILE A 178 0.59 29.79 8.94
N GLY A 179 0.50 29.04 7.84
CA GLY A 179 -0.06 29.51 6.56
C GLY A 179 0.96 30.06 5.57
N GLU A 180 2.22 30.27 5.97
CA GLU A 180 3.31 30.75 5.11
C GLU A 180 4.35 29.66 4.88
N ARG A 181 4.85 29.53 3.64
CA ARG A 181 5.91 28.58 3.29
C ARG A 181 7.27 29.11 3.74
N ALA A 182 8.06 28.28 4.44
CA ALA A 182 9.48 28.57 4.66
C ALA A 182 10.23 28.52 3.32
N VAL A 183 10.85 29.65 2.92
CA VAL A 183 11.59 29.76 1.66
C VAL A 183 13.00 30.25 1.94
N VAL A 184 13.98 29.54 1.40
CA VAL A 184 15.39 29.96 1.35
C VAL A 184 15.80 30.08 -0.11
N GLN A 185 16.46 31.18 -0.48
CA GLN A 185 17.04 31.32 -1.81
C GLN A 185 18.43 30.70 -1.81
N LEU A 186 18.63 29.70 -2.67
CA LEU A 186 19.91 29.04 -2.87
C LEU A 186 20.34 29.22 -4.32
N PRO A 187 21.64 29.39 -4.60
CA PRO A 187 22.10 29.43 -5.98
C PRO A 187 21.98 28.04 -6.64
N PRO A 188 21.87 27.95 -7.98
CA PRO A 188 21.43 26.75 -8.68
C PRO A 188 22.32 25.50 -8.52
N SER A 189 23.61 25.66 -8.24
CA SER A 189 24.51 24.53 -7.92
C SER A 189 25.48 24.92 -6.81
N GLN A 190 25.45 24.20 -5.69
CA GLN A 190 26.34 24.45 -4.55
C GLN A 190 27.19 23.24 -4.15
N GLY A 191 27.09 22.12 -4.87
CA GLY A 191 27.84 20.90 -4.60
C GLY A 191 28.66 20.45 -5.79
N LYS A 192 29.90 20.03 -5.51
CA LYS A 192 30.62 19.15 -6.43
C LYS A 192 29.97 17.76 -6.36
N ASN A 193 29.82 17.12 -7.51
CA ASN A 193 29.42 15.71 -7.58
C ASN A 193 30.67 14.83 -7.45
N LEU A 194 30.62 13.90 -6.50
CA LEU A 194 31.59 12.84 -6.35
C LEU A 194 31.05 11.59 -7.04
N HIS A 195 31.79 11.05 -7.99
CA HIS A 195 31.47 9.77 -8.60
C HIS A 195 32.26 8.68 -7.89
N ILE A 196 31.57 7.61 -7.50
CA ILE A 196 32.17 6.46 -6.83
C ILE A 196 32.02 5.26 -7.76
N GLN A 197 33.14 4.69 -8.20
CA GLN A 197 33.18 3.43 -8.94
C GLN A 197 33.59 2.32 -7.98
N GLY A 198 32.81 1.24 -7.94
CA GLY A 198 33.05 0.11 -7.07
C GLY A 198 32.93 -1.21 -7.80
N GLY A 199 33.81 -2.15 -7.48
CA GLY A 199 33.70 -3.55 -7.87
C GLY A 199 33.55 -4.44 -6.64
N VAL A 200 32.52 -5.28 -6.62
CA VAL A 200 32.18 -6.16 -5.49
C VAL A 200 32.02 -7.59 -6.00
N SER A 201 32.56 -8.56 -5.27
CA SER A 201 32.36 -9.98 -5.52
C SER A 201 31.66 -10.64 -4.33
N ALA A 202 30.87 -11.68 -4.59
CA ALA A 202 30.20 -12.45 -3.54
C ALA A 202 31.18 -13.15 -2.58
N PHE A 203 32.38 -13.50 -3.05
CA PHE A 203 33.37 -14.25 -2.28
C PHE A 203 34.30 -13.36 -1.46
N THR A 204 34.77 -12.26 -2.04
CA THR A 204 35.78 -11.36 -1.41
C THR A 204 35.14 -10.10 -0.81
N GLY A 205 33.90 -9.76 -1.18
CA GLY A 205 33.31 -8.46 -0.84
C GLY A 205 33.85 -7.36 -1.76
N LEU A 206 34.29 -6.24 -1.19
CA LEU A 206 34.80 -5.11 -1.97
C LEU A 206 36.17 -5.44 -2.58
N VAL A 207 36.25 -5.46 -3.92
CA VAL A 207 37.48 -5.77 -4.66
C VAL A 207 38.28 -4.49 -4.93
N LEU A 208 37.61 -3.45 -5.45
CA LEU A 208 38.23 -2.16 -5.73
C LEU A 208 37.19 -1.04 -5.60
N LEU A 209 37.61 0.08 -5.02
CA LEU A 209 36.81 1.30 -4.92
C LEU A 209 37.67 2.47 -5.38
N ARG A 210 37.11 3.33 -6.25
CA ARG A 210 37.76 4.56 -6.69
C ARG A 210 36.76 5.71 -6.68
N THR A 211 37.22 6.85 -6.20
CA THR A 211 36.44 8.09 -6.16
C THR A 211 36.99 9.08 -7.19
N HIS A 212 36.11 9.72 -7.93
CA HIS A 212 36.43 10.72 -8.95
C HIS A 212 35.64 12.01 -8.70
N GLU A 213 36.31 13.16 -8.73
CA GLU A 213 35.62 14.45 -8.78
C GLU A 213 35.22 14.75 -10.23
N GLY A 214 33.93 15.03 -10.47
CA GLY A 214 33.42 15.31 -11.81
C GLY A 214 33.15 14.06 -12.66
N SER A 215 32.78 14.26 -13.92
CA SER A 215 32.30 13.20 -14.80
C SER A 215 33.40 12.21 -15.19
N ILE A 216 33.11 10.92 -15.10
CA ILE A 216 34.01 9.85 -15.56
C ILE A 216 34.00 9.78 -17.09
N THR A 217 35.18 9.84 -17.69
CA THR A 217 35.32 9.62 -19.13
C THR A 217 35.36 8.12 -19.47
N LYS A 218 35.03 7.76 -20.72
CA LYS A 218 35.08 6.36 -21.19
C LYS A 218 36.45 5.71 -20.97
N LEU A 219 37.53 6.47 -21.14
CA LEU A 219 38.90 5.99 -20.99
C LEU A 219 39.24 5.67 -19.53
N GLU A 220 38.79 6.51 -18.60
CA GLU A 220 39.00 6.30 -17.17
C GLU A 220 38.21 5.09 -16.67
N ASN A 221 36.98 4.91 -17.14
CA ASN A 221 36.21 3.71 -16.82
C ASN A 221 36.90 2.45 -17.37
N ALA A 222 37.37 2.46 -18.63
CA ALA A 222 38.11 1.32 -19.19
C ALA A 222 39.37 0.97 -18.37
N ARG A 223 40.11 1.98 -17.88
CA ARG A 223 41.24 1.79 -16.96
C ARG A 223 40.80 1.19 -15.63
N PHE A 224 39.70 1.69 -15.06
CA PHE A 224 39.14 1.15 -13.82
C PHE A 224 38.75 -0.33 -13.97
N ILE A 225 38.12 -0.72 -15.09
CA ILE A 225 37.77 -2.12 -15.36
C ILE A 225 39.03 -3.00 -15.45
N ALA A 226 40.08 -2.53 -16.12
CA ALA A 226 41.35 -3.25 -16.19
C ALA A 226 42.00 -3.40 -14.80
N ASP A 227 42.02 -2.32 -14.01
CA ASP A 227 42.55 -2.34 -12.64
C ASP A 227 41.73 -3.26 -11.73
N LEU A 228 40.40 -3.25 -11.86
CA LEU A 228 39.48 -4.12 -11.13
C LEU A 228 39.74 -5.59 -11.46
N PHE A 229 39.99 -5.91 -12.74
CA PHE A 229 40.33 -7.27 -13.16
C PHE A 229 41.66 -7.74 -12.54
N VAL A 230 42.69 -6.90 -12.58
CA VAL A 230 43.98 -7.19 -11.94
C VAL A 230 43.83 -7.33 -10.43
N ALA A 231 43.03 -6.47 -9.79
CA ALA A 231 42.75 -6.54 -8.36
C ALA A 231 42.03 -7.84 -8.00
N ALA A 232 41.02 -8.24 -8.77
CA ALA A 232 40.30 -9.50 -8.59
C ALA A 232 41.24 -10.72 -8.66
N GLN A 233 42.17 -10.74 -9.61
CA GLN A 233 43.16 -11.83 -9.71
C GLN A 233 44.14 -11.91 -8.53
N ARG A 234 44.36 -10.78 -7.84
CA ARG A 234 45.25 -10.69 -6.67
C ARG A 234 44.57 -11.10 -5.37
N THR A 235 43.25 -11.31 -5.37
CA THR A 235 42.51 -11.76 -4.20
C THR A 235 42.94 -13.18 -3.79
N LEU A 236 42.96 -13.44 -2.48
CA LEU A 236 43.35 -14.75 -1.94
C LEU A 236 42.39 -15.84 -2.41
N GLU A 237 41.10 -15.49 -2.52
CA GLU A 237 40.04 -16.37 -2.98
C GLU A 237 40.31 -16.84 -4.41
N TYR A 238 40.67 -15.93 -5.32
CA TYR A 238 41.03 -16.28 -6.70
C TYR A 238 42.33 -17.09 -6.79
N GLN A 239 43.33 -16.75 -5.98
CA GLN A 239 44.62 -17.46 -5.98
C GLN A 239 44.53 -18.88 -5.40
N SER A 240 43.59 -19.12 -4.47
CA SER A 240 43.32 -20.43 -3.90
C SER A 240 42.66 -21.42 -4.88
N TRP A 241 42.16 -20.92 -6.03
CA TRP A 241 41.44 -21.75 -6.99
C TRP A 241 42.38 -22.64 -7.84
N PRO A 242 41.96 -23.89 -8.16
CA PRO A 242 42.71 -24.80 -9.02
C PRO A 242 43.07 -24.15 -10.35
N ARG A 243 44.35 -24.28 -10.78
CA ARG A 243 44.87 -23.70 -12.03
C ARG A 243 44.05 -24.08 -13.28
N ALA A 244 43.36 -25.23 -13.27
CA ALA A 244 42.51 -25.69 -14.36
C ALA A 244 41.24 -24.84 -14.61
N LYS A 245 40.81 -24.03 -13.63
CA LYS A 245 39.65 -23.12 -13.76
C LYS A 245 40.04 -21.67 -14.08
N ARG A 246 41.34 -21.38 -14.25
CA ARG A 246 41.84 -20.03 -14.59
C ARG A 246 41.84 -19.75 -16.10
N SER A 247 41.00 -20.44 -16.87
CA SER A 247 40.86 -20.21 -18.31
C SER A 247 39.79 -19.17 -18.59
N LEU A 248 40.18 -18.13 -19.33
CA LEU A 248 39.34 -17.00 -19.74
C LEU A 248 38.20 -17.43 -20.68
N SER A 249 36.99 -16.92 -20.40
CA SER A 249 35.90 -16.75 -21.37
C SER A 249 35.36 -15.33 -21.28
#